data_AF-A0A3N0IGP0-F1
#
_entry.id   AF-A0A3N0IGP0-F1
#
_cell.length_a   1.000
_cell.length_b   1.000
_cell.length_c   1.000
_cell.angle_alpha   90.00
_cell.angle_beta   90.00
_cell.angle_gamma   90.00
#
_symmetry.space_group_name_H-M   'P 1'
#
loop_
_entity.id
_entity.type
_entity.pdbx_description
1 polymer ?
#
loop_
_entity_poly.entity_id
_entity_poly.type
_entity_poly.pdbx_seq_one_letter_code
_entity_poly.pdbx_strand_id
1 'polypeptide(L)'
;MTDTTTATEPKKVSDLTFREAMAELDATVTTLESNSLELEESLRAYERGVALLADLQARLANAQQKVDVLMGQLDAPADDATTDSTLS
;
A
#
# COMPACT_ATOMS: atom_id res chain seq x y z
N MET A 1 37.00 22.50 10.88
CA MET A 1 36.12 23.35 10.03
C MET A 1 35.32 22.39 9.18
N THR A 2 33.99 22.47 9.34
CA THR A 2 32.89 21.77 8.65
C THR A 2 32.76 20.26 8.82
N ASP A 3 32.04 19.91 9.90
CA ASP A 3 31.08 18.80 9.92
C ASP A 3 30.16 18.83 8.69
N THR A 4 29.97 17.68 8.06
CA THR A 4 28.81 17.45 7.18
C THR A 4 28.33 16.02 7.45
N THR A 5 27.57 15.88 8.52
CA THR A 5 26.69 14.73 8.74
C THR A 5 25.48 14.93 7.84
N THR A 6 25.46 14.25 6.69
CA THR A 6 24.27 14.08 5.87
C THR A 6 23.45 12.95 6.50
N ALA A 7 22.57 13.28 7.45
CA ALA A 7 21.58 12.33 7.97
C ALA A 7 20.50 12.13 6.91
N THR A 8 20.50 10.98 6.24
CA THR A 8 19.49 10.59 5.27
C THR A 8 18.14 10.43 5.97
N GLU A 9 17.19 11.33 5.70
CA GLU A 9 15.81 11.22 6.17
C GLU A 9 15.17 9.93 5.63
N PRO A 10 14.40 9.18 6.45
CA PRO A 10 13.72 7.98 5.99
C PRO A 10 12.70 8.34 4.92
N LYS A 11 12.71 7.57 3.81
CA LYS A 11 11.83 7.77 2.67
C LYS A 11 10.36 7.74 3.12
N LYS A 12 9.53 8.61 2.53
CA LYS A 12 8.09 8.66 2.84
C LYS A 12 7.43 7.34 2.45
N VAL A 13 6.48 6.87 3.26
CA VAL A 13 5.73 5.62 3.00
C VAL A 13 5.07 5.63 1.62
N SER A 14 4.55 6.78 1.19
CA SER A 14 3.95 6.99 -0.14
C SER A 14 4.90 6.68 -1.31
N ASP A 15 6.21 6.81 -1.09
CA ASP A 15 7.21 6.71 -2.15
C ASP A 15 7.81 5.29 -2.23
N LEU A 16 7.35 4.39 -1.36
CA LEU A 16 7.72 2.97 -1.34
C LEU A 16 6.85 2.18 -2.31
N THR A 17 7.46 1.20 -2.97
CA THR A 17 6.71 0.12 -3.62
C THR A 17 6.05 -0.77 -2.57
N PHE A 18 5.03 -1.55 -2.97
CA PHE A 18 4.34 -2.47 -2.05
C PHE A 18 5.32 -3.44 -1.37
N ARG A 19 6.28 -3.99 -2.12
CA ARG A 19 7.28 -4.92 -1.60
C ARG A 19 8.23 -4.25 -0.61
N GLU A 20 8.65 -3.02 -0.89
CA GLU A 20 9.51 -2.26 0.02
C GLU A 20 8.76 -1.92 1.31
N ALA A 21 7.52 -1.44 1.22
CA ALA A 21 6.69 -1.14 2.39
C ALA A 21 6.45 -2.38 3.26
N MET A 22 6.24 -3.55 2.64
CA MET A 22 6.10 -4.82 3.36
C MET A 22 7.40 -5.21 4.09
N ALA A 23 8.54 -5.16 3.38
CA ALA A 23 9.83 -5.49 3.98
C ALA A 23 10.19 -4.55 5.14
N GLU A 24 9.84 -3.27 5.02
CA GLU A 24 10.05 -2.29 6.08
C GLU A 24 9.12 -2.53 7.28
N LEU A 25 7.87 -2.94 7.03
CA LEU A 25 6.93 -3.31 8.09
C LEU A 25 7.46 -4.53 8.88
N ASP A 26 7.91 -5.58 8.19
CA ASP A 26 8.49 -6.77 8.82
C ASP A 26 9.71 -6.41 9.68
N ALA A 27 10.60 -5.57 9.17
CA ALA A 27 11.76 -5.08 9.92
C ALA A 27 11.35 -4.26 11.15
N THR A 28 10.33 -3.42 11.01
CA THR A 28 9.78 -2.59 12.10
C THR A 28 9.21 -3.46 13.21
N VAL A 29 8.40 -4.46 12.85
CA VAL A 29 7.83 -5.43 13.80
C VAL A 29 8.93 -6.20 14.51
N THR A 30 9.91 -6.73 13.77
CA THR A 30 11.06 -7.45 14.35
C THR A 30 11.81 -6.60 15.38
N THR A 31 11.96 -5.30 15.11
CA THR A 31 12.65 -4.37 16.02
C THR A 31 11.80 -4.04 17.26
N LEU A 32 10.47 -3.96 17.12
CA LEU A 32 9.59 -3.79 18.29
C LEU A 32 9.58 -5.04 19.17
N GLU A 33 9.60 -6.23 18.57
CA GLU A 33 9.61 -7.50 19.28
C GLU A 33 10.94 -7.78 20.02
N SER A 34 12.05 -7.22 19.54
CA SER A 34 13.35 -7.40 20.22
C SER A 34 13.41 -6.71 21.58
N ASN A 35 12.47 -5.80 21.89
CA ASN A 35 12.44 -5.00 23.13
C ASN A 35 13.77 -4.31 23.46
N SER A 36 14.56 -4.00 22.42
CA SER A 36 15.89 -3.41 22.56
C SER A 36 15.90 -1.89 22.35
N LEU A 37 14.72 -1.30 22.13
CA LEU A 37 14.54 0.13 21.88
C LEU A 37 14.18 0.86 23.17
N GLU A 38 14.66 2.09 23.28
CA GLU A 38 14.16 3.03 24.29
C GLU A 38 12.69 3.40 24.00
N LEU A 39 12.00 3.99 24.97
CA LEU A 39 10.57 4.31 24.85
C LEU A 39 10.28 5.21 23.64
N GLU A 40 11.02 6.30 23.47
CA GLU A 40 10.83 7.23 22.36
C GLU A 40 11.11 6.59 21.00
N GLU A 41 12.07 5.66 20.93
CA GLU A 41 12.37 4.89 19.73
C GLU A 41 11.26 3.89 19.40
N SER A 42 10.73 3.22 20.43
CA SER A 42 9.62 2.29 20.32
C SER A 42 8.36 3.00 19.81
N LEU A 43 8.08 4.21 20.29
CA LEU A 43 6.95 5.02 19.80
C LEU A 43 7.13 5.41 18.34
N ARG A 44 8.34 5.84 17.92
CA ARG A 44 8.61 6.16 16.51
C ARG A 44 8.48 4.93 15.60
N ALA A 45 9.00 3.79 16.03
CA ALA A 45 8.87 2.53 15.29
C ALA A 45 7.40 2.11 15.18
N TYR A 46 6.62 2.25 16.26
CA TYR A 46 5.19 1.96 16.25
C TYR A 46 4.42 2.87 15.28
N GLU A 47 4.64 4.19 15.34
CA GLU A 47 4.02 5.16 14.42
C GLU A 47 4.35 4.83 12.95
N ARG A 48 5.62 4.49 12.67
CA ARG A 48 6.04 4.07 11.34
C ARG A 48 5.34 2.78 10.90
N GLY A 49 5.23 1.80 11.78
CA GLY A 49 4.52 0.55 11.52
C GLY A 49 3.04 0.76 11.20
N VAL A 50 2.35 1.63 11.95
CA VAL A 50 0.94 1.98 11.69
C VAL A 50 0.78 2.66 10.33
N ALA A 51 1.68 3.60 9.99
CA ALA A 51 1.65 4.27 8.70
C ALA A 51 1.87 3.30 7.52
N LEU A 52 2.82 2.38 7.64
CA LEU A 52 3.07 1.32 6.67
C LEU A 52 1.85 0.41 6.51
N LEU A 53 1.26 -0.04 7.62
CA LEU A 53 0.09 -0.91 7.61
C LEU A 53 -1.12 -0.24 6.92
N ALA A 54 -1.39 1.03 7.24
CA ALA A 54 -2.49 1.78 6.64
C ALA A 54 -2.32 1.93 5.11
N ASP A 55 -1.12 2.26 4.65
CA ASP A 55 -0.81 2.38 3.22
C ASP A 55 -0.97 1.05 2.49
N LEU A 56 -0.45 -0.05 3.07
CA LEU A 56 -0.58 -1.39 2.50
C LEU A 56 -2.05 -1.83 2.38
N GLN A 57 -2.87 -1.60 3.41
CA GLN A 57 -4.30 -1.89 3.38
C GLN A 57 -5.03 -1.08 2.30
N ALA A 58 -4.72 0.22 2.16
CA ALA A 58 -5.31 1.07 1.14
C ALA A 58 -4.96 0.59 -0.28
N ARG A 59 -3.72 0.16 -0.51
CA ARG A 59 -3.28 -0.41 -1.79
C ARG A 59 -4.00 -1.72 -2.12
N LEU A 60 -4.16 -2.61 -1.14
CA LEU A 60 -4.91 -3.86 -1.31
C LEU A 60 -6.38 -3.60 -1.61
N ALA A 61 -7.02 -2.68 -0.89
CA ALA A 61 -8.41 -2.29 -1.15
C ALA A 61 -8.58 -1.73 -2.57
N ASN A 62 -7.65 -0.88 -3.02
CA ASN A 62 -7.68 -0.36 -4.40
C ASN A 62 -7.47 -1.47 -5.44
N ALA A 63 -6.56 -2.41 -5.18
CA ALA A 63 -6.34 -3.55 -6.06
C ALA A 63 -7.59 -4.44 -6.16
N GLN A 64 -8.24 -4.73 -5.02
CA GLN A 64 -9.48 -5.50 -4.99
C GLN A 64 -10.59 -4.81 -5.79
N GLN A 65 -10.80 -3.51 -5.56
CA GLN A 65 -11.80 -2.74 -6.31
C GLN A 65 -11.56 -2.80 -7.83
N LYS A 66 -10.30 -2.73 -8.27
CA LYS A 66 -9.97 -2.84 -9.70
C LYS A 66 -10.29 -4.22 -10.24
N VAL A 67 -10.02 -5.29 -9.49
CA VAL A 67 -10.37 -6.66 -9.86
C VAL A 67 -11.89 -6.81 -9.99
N ASP A 68 -12.65 -6.31 -9.02
CA ASP A 68 -14.12 -6.41 -9.02
C ASP A 68 -14.74 -5.70 -10.22
N VAL A 69 -14.22 -4.51 -10.58
CA VAL A 69 -14.68 -3.77 -11.78
C VAL A 69 -14.37 -4.55 -13.06
N LEU A 70 -13.17 -5.13 -13.18
CA LEU A 70 -12.79 -5.90 -14.36
C LEU A 70 -13.62 -7.18 -14.50
N MET A 71 -13.94 -7.86 -13.40
CA MET A 71 -14.82 -9.02 -13.40
C MET A 71 -16.26 -8.64 -13.76
N GLY A 72 -16.79 -7.56 -13.18
CA GLY A 72 -18.13 -7.05 -13.51
C GLY A 72 -18.27 -6.59 -14.97
N GLN A 73 -17.19 -6.12 -15.60
CA GLN A 73 -17.15 -5.83 -17.04
C GLN A 73 -17.12 -7.09 -17.91
N LEU A 74 -16.52 -8.18 -17.43
CA LEU A 74 -16.50 -9.46 -18.13
C LEU A 74 -17.86 -10.18 -18.08
N ASP A 75 -18.59 -10.02 -16.97
CA ASP A 75 -19.91 -10.61 -16.75
C ASP A 75 -21.06 -9.77 -17.32
N ALA A 76 -20.78 -8.55 -17.79
CA ALA A 76 -21.78 -7.73 -18.48
C ALA A 76 -22.18 -8.46 -19.77
N PRO A 77 -23.45 -8.84 -19.97
CA PRO A 77 -23.89 -9.42 -21.23
C PRO A 77 -23.53 -8.42 -22.32
N ALA A 78 -22.79 -8.88 -23.34
CA ALA A 78 -22.62 -8.11 -24.56
C ALA A 78 -24.02 -7.64 -24.97
N ASP A 79 -24.22 -6.32 -24.97
CA ASP A 79 -25.49 -5.72 -25.30
C ASP A 79 -25.78 -6.01 -26.78
N ASP A 80 -26.35 -7.19 -27.04
CA ASP A 80 -26.82 -7.67 -28.34
C ASP A 80 -28.24 -7.12 -28.63
N ALA A 81 -28.60 -6.00 -28.02
CA ALA A 81 -29.88 -5.31 -28.23
C ALA A 81 -29.86 -4.36 -29.44
N THR A 82 -28.83 -4.42 -30.31
CA THR A 82 -28.80 -3.67 -31.58
C THR A 82 -29.08 -4.53 -32.82
N THR A 83 -29.74 -5.69 -32.69
CA THR A 83 -30.26 -6.40 -33.87
C THR A 83 -31.65 -5.85 -34.24
N ASP A 84 -31.59 -4.72 -34.92
CA ASP A 84 -32.39 -4.41 -36.10
C ASP A 84 -33.88 -4.84 -36.09
N SER A 85 -34.73 -3.99 -35.52
CA SER A 85 -36.19 -4.08 -35.69
C SER A 85 -36.68 -3.42 -36.99
N THR A 86 -35.84 -3.30 -38.04
CA THR A 86 -36.21 -2.67 -39.32
C THR A 86 -36.48 -3.62 -40.48
N LEU A 87 -37.00 -4.83 -40.23
CA LEU A 87 -37.69 -5.60 -41.27
C LEU A 87 -39.21 -5.49 -41.11
N SER A 88 -39.74 -4.48 -41.81
CA SER A 88 -41.09 -4.52 -42.41
C SER A 88 -41.20 -5.59 -43.49
#